data_AF-A0A371H1N1-F1
#
_entry.id   AF-A0A371H1N1-F1
#
_cell.length_a   1.000
_cell.length_b   1.000
_cell.length_c   1.000
_cell.angle_alpha   90.00
_cell.angle_beta   90.00
_cell.angle_gamma   90.00
#
_symmetry.space_group_name_H-M   'P 1'
#
loop_
_entity.id
_entity.type
_entity.pdbx_description
1 polymer ?
#
loop_
_entity_poly.entity_id
_entity_poly.type
_entity_poly.pdbx_seq_one_letter_code
_entity_poly.pdbx_strand_id
1 'polypeptide(L)'
;MAPSGDLFEDAPGPSTQGDQSPAEATPNAGFETPRDKPAGSSSGSFDSYPFEVWYRDDTRDSADEDPQAWVDPEVKKMSSLLTRSSALLGMAKAICQRGPWFVCVSPCRPGESVSTALPAEGKPYFYLYDTLHSKLGIKLPFSHFERAVLQVLNVAPTQLHPNGWAFVRAFELLYEDLGKAPTLGVFFWFYTVKKVDKVGWTSLCSRPKCKLFKPFLASYKKFKSRFFKVTLGDSGPNLLVDRAGRPFFSLTWTHQPTISITVHLKDLED
;
A
#
# COMPACT_ATOMS: atom_id res chain seq x y z
N MET A 1 47.94 -23.26 25.84
CA MET A 1 48.63 -23.13 27.14
C MET A 1 47.59 -22.67 28.14
N ALA A 2 47.22 -23.54 29.08
CA ALA A 2 46.16 -23.34 30.09
C ALA A 2 46.74 -22.54 31.30
N PRO A 3 45.97 -22.13 32.36
CA PRO A 3 45.11 -23.06 33.13
C PRO A 3 43.89 -22.49 33.93
N SER A 4 43.16 -23.44 34.54
CA SER A 4 42.44 -23.37 35.83
C SER A 4 41.04 -22.71 35.89
N GLY A 5 40.01 -23.25 36.55
CA GLY A 5 39.84 -24.48 37.34
C GLY A 5 38.38 -24.62 37.83
N ASP A 6 37.82 -25.83 37.73
CA ASP A 6 37.26 -26.67 38.80
C ASP A 6 36.40 -26.12 39.97
N LEU A 7 35.18 -26.71 40.08
CA LEU A 7 34.56 -27.44 41.23
C LEU A 7 33.19 -26.95 41.80
N PHE A 8 32.20 -27.86 41.66
CA PHE A 8 31.18 -28.37 42.62
C PHE A 8 30.01 -27.47 43.07
N GLU A 9 28.76 -27.90 42.79
CA GLU A 9 27.76 -28.52 43.71
C GLU A 9 27.25 -27.53 44.79
N ASP A 10 25.97 -27.35 45.10
CA ASP A 10 24.88 -28.32 45.22
C ASP A 10 23.52 -27.57 45.33
N ALA A 11 22.41 -28.26 45.05
CA ALA A 11 21.04 -27.76 45.26
C ALA A 11 20.61 -27.86 46.75
N PRO A 12 19.48 -27.23 47.16
CA PRO A 12 18.23 -28.01 47.23
C PRO A 12 16.94 -27.21 46.96
N GLY A 13 15.89 -27.87 46.44
CA GLY A 13 14.49 -27.39 46.49
C GLY A 13 13.81 -27.72 47.84
N PRO A 14 12.48 -27.92 47.94
CA PRO A 14 11.33 -27.49 47.11
C PRO A 14 10.22 -26.80 47.96
N SER A 15 9.14 -26.26 47.36
CA SER A 15 7.84 -26.14 48.07
C SER A 15 6.66 -25.90 47.13
N THR A 16 5.62 -26.71 47.34
CA THR A 16 4.34 -26.81 46.61
C THR A 16 3.20 -26.47 47.57
N GLN A 17 2.25 -25.60 47.20
CA GLN A 17 0.84 -25.49 47.66
C GLN A 17 0.30 -24.12 47.22
N GLY A 18 -0.96 -23.90 46.84
CA GLY A 18 -2.18 -24.70 46.83
C GLY A 18 -3.34 -23.74 46.48
N ASP A 19 -4.40 -24.28 45.87
CA ASP A 19 -5.65 -23.60 45.49
C ASP A 19 -6.33 -22.85 46.65
N GLN A 20 -7.08 -21.78 46.32
CA GLN A 20 -8.49 -21.60 46.75
C GLN A 20 -9.15 -20.33 46.16
N SER A 21 -10.31 -20.51 45.52
CA SER A 21 -11.35 -19.48 45.34
C SER A 21 -12.11 -19.21 46.66
N PRO A 22 -12.87 -18.11 46.73
CA PRO A 22 -14.33 -18.30 46.90
C PRO A 22 -15.20 -17.30 46.10
N ALA A 23 -16.46 -17.70 45.93
CA ALA A 23 -17.49 -17.06 45.13
C ALA A 23 -18.36 -16.05 45.90
N GLU A 24 -18.91 -15.11 45.13
CA GLU A 24 -20.29 -14.57 45.13
C GLU A 24 -20.83 -13.71 46.31
N ALA A 25 -21.19 -12.45 45.99
CA ALA A 25 -22.34 -11.75 46.55
C ALA A 25 -22.77 -10.57 45.65
N THR A 26 -23.94 -10.68 45.03
CA THR A 26 -24.68 -9.61 44.32
C THR A 26 -25.57 -8.85 45.32
N PRO A 27 -25.90 -7.57 45.06
CA PRO A 27 -27.33 -7.28 44.91
C PRO A 27 -27.67 -6.29 43.78
N ASN A 28 -28.83 -6.57 43.17
CA ASN A 28 -29.51 -5.82 42.12
C ASN A 28 -29.83 -4.35 42.48
N ALA A 29 -29.70 -3.45 41.50
CA ALA A 29 -30.76 -2.48 41.12
C ALA A 29 -30.32 -1.62 39.92
N GLY A 30 -31.21 -1.45 38.93
CA GLY A 30 -31.16 -0.34 37.98
C GLY A 30 -30.95 -0.70 36.51
N PHE A 31 -32.01 -1.17 35.85
CA PHE A 31 -32.13 -1.19 34.40
C PHE A 31 -32.25 0.24 33.86
N GLU A 32 -31.27 0.75 33.12
CA GLU A 32 -31.47 1.80 32.10
C GLU A 32 -30.46 1.61 30.95
N THR A 33 -30.97 1.20 29.79
CA THR A 33 -30.27 1.11 28.50
C THR A 33 -30.06 2.48 27.86
N PRO A 34 -28.84 2.84 27.42
CA PRO A 34 -28.65 3.85 26.39
C PRO A 34 -28.36 3.20 25.03
N ARG A 35 -29.38 3.27 24.16
CA ARG A 35 -29.36 3.27 22.69
C ARG A 35 -28.11 2.76 21.98
N ASP A 36 -28.33 1.71 21.20
CA ASP A 36 -27.50 1.27 20.07
C ASP A 36 -27.00 2.45 19.23
N LYS A 37 -25.69 2.71 19.32
CA LYS A 37 -24.95 3.28 18.19
C LYS A 37 -24.56 2.11 17.29
N PRO A 38 -24.81 2.14 15.98
CA PRO A 38 -24.31 1.09 15.11
C PRO A 38 -22.79 1.18 15.13
N ALA A 39 -22.17 0.15 15.70
CA ALA A 39 -20.75 -0.11 15.55
C ALA A 39 -20.51 -0.37 14.06
N GLY A 40 -20.00 0.66 13.37
CA GLY A 40 -19.40 0.49 12.06
C GLY A 40 -18.29 -0.55 12.21
N SER A 41 -18.51 -1.72 11.63
CA SER A 41 -17.57 -2.83 11.63
C SER A 41 -16.36 -2.44 10.77
N SER A 42 -15.41 -1.72 11.38
CA SER A 42 -14.12 -1.40 10.80
C SER A 42 -13.21 -2.61 10.96
N SER A 43 -13.19 -3.45 9.93
CA SER A 43 -12.23 -4.55 9.83
C SER A 43 -11.00 -4.06 9.08
N GLY A 44 -9.88 -3.91 9.79
CA GLY A 44 -8.55 -3.82 9.18
C GLY A 44 -7.62 -2.86 9.91
N SER A 45 -6.78 -3.42 10.79
CA SER A 45 -5.54 -2.85 11.36
C SER A 45 -5.04 -1.58 10.64
N PHE A 46 -5.45 -0.39 11.13
CA PHE A 46 -4.78 0.84 10.70
C PHE A 46 -3.42 0.89 11.38
N ASP A 47 -2.37 0.86 10.57
CA ASP A 47 -1.08 1.39 10.99
C ASP A 47 -1.34 2.77 11.61
N SER A 48 -0.92 2.95 12.86
CA SER A 48 -1.12 4.21 13.57
C SER A 48 -0.18 5.26 12.96
N TYR A 49 -0.67 6.01 11.97
CA TYR A 49 0.04 7.15 11.42
C TYR A 49 -0.03 8.32 12.42
N PRO A 50 1.00 9.18 12.50
CA PRO A 50 0.95 10.39 13.33
C PRO A 50 -0.01 11.45 12.76
N PHE A 51 -0.66 11.19 11.63
CA PHE A 51 -1.59 12.06 10.93
C PHE A 51 -2.89 11.32 10.60
N GLU A 52 -3.96 12.06 10.32
CA GLU A 52 -5.26 11.48 10.01
C GLU A 52 -5.38 11.11 8.53
N VAL A 53 -5.93 9.92 8.27
CA VAL A 53 -6.22 9.41 6.93
C VAL A 53 -7.70 9.08 6.83
N TRP A 54 -8.37 9.60 5.81
CA TRP A 54 -9.78 9.36 5.54
C TRP A 54 -9.93 8.57 4.24
N TYR A 55 -10.60 7.43 4.31
CA TYR A 55 -10.85 6.54 3.18
C TYR A 55 -12.23 6.79 2.58
N ARG A 56 -12.38 6.48 1.29
CA ARG A 56 -13.67 6.54 0.59
C ARG A 56 -14.64 5.54 1.24
N ASP A 57 -15.85 6.01 1.50
CA ASP A 57 -17.00 5.16 1.86
C ASP A 57 -17.56 4.48 0.60
N ASP A 58 -17.64 3.16 0.64
CA ASP A 58 -18.08 2.27 -0.43
C ASP A 58 -19.44 1.62 -0.16
N THR A 59 -20.10 1.95 0.96
CA THR A 59 -21.42 1.39 1.32
C THR A 59 -22.51 1.60 0.27
N ARG A 60 -22.37 2.64 -0.56
CA ARG A 60 -23.28 2.92 -1.68
C ARG A 60 -22.98 2.11 -2.94
N ASP A 61 -21.76 1.62 -3.09
CA ASP A 61 -21.35 0.83 -4.25
C ASP A 61 -21.85 -0.61 -4.15
N SER A 62 -21.94 -1.16 -2.92
CA SER A 62 -22.46 -2.51 -2.67
C SER A 62 -23.95 -2.67 -2.96
N ALA A 63 -24.68 -1.57 -3.16
CA ALA A 63 -26.09 -1.57 -3.56
C ALA A 63 -26.28 -1.69 -5.08
N ASP A 64 -25.19 -1.62 -5.86
CA ASP A 64 -25.23 -1.73 -7.32
C ASP A 64 -25.04 -3.19 -7.75
N GLU A 65 -25.79 -3.61 -8.77
CA GLU A 65 -25.73 -4.96 -9.34
C GLU A 65 -24.45 -5.17 -10.18
N ASP A 66 -23.81 -4.10 -10.68
CA ASP A 66 -22.52 -4.18 -11.39
C ASP A 66 -21.35 -4.24 -10.38
N PRO A 67 -20.59 -5.36 -10.30
CA PRO A 67 -19.44 -5.48 -9.40
C PRO A 67 -18.32 -4.44 -9.65
N GLN A 68 -18.36 -3.73 -10.78
CA GLN A 68 -17.45 -2.65 -11.10
C GLN A 68 -18.10 -1.26 -11.07
N ALA A 69 -19.32 -1.08 -10.57
CA ALA A 69 -20.03 0.21 -10.54
C ALA A 69 -19.20 1.36 -9.93
N TRP A 70 -18.40 1.03 -8.91
CA TRP A 70 -17.47 1.93 -8.21
C TRP A 70 -16.35 2.51 -9.10
N VAL A 71 -16.00 1.81 -10.18
CA VAL A 71 -14.92 2.17 -11.09
C VAL A 71 -15.38 3.27 -12.05
N ASP A 72 -14.56 4.31 -12.20
CA ASP A 72 -14.81 5.37 -13.19
C ASP A 72 -14.99 4.80 -14.61
N PRO A 73 -16.02 5.20 -15.38
CA PRO A 73 -16.27 4.69 -16.72
C PRO A 73 -15.10 4.87 -17.70
N GLU A 74 -14.25 5.87 -17.50
CA GLU A 74 -13.04 6.04 -18.32
C GLU A 74 -12.07 4.87 -18.10
N VAL A 75 -11.90 4.41 -16.86
CA VAL A 75 -11.01 3.28 -16.53
C VAL A 75 -11.54 1.98 -17.14
N LYS A 76 -12.86 1.76 -17.09
CA LYS A 76 -13.50 0.58 -17.72
C LYS A 76 -13.25 0.51 -19.22
N LYS A 77 -13.13 1.66 -19.90
CA LYS A 77 -12.85 1.75 -21.35
C LYS A 77 -11.39 1.50 -21.70
N MET A 78 -10.48 1.53 -20.71
CA MET A 78 -9.06 1.33 -20.97
C MET A 78 -8.69 -0.15 -20.92
N SER A 79 -8.06 -0.62 -22.00
CA SER A 79 -7.38 -1.91 -22.06
C SER A 79 -5.92 -1.70 -22.43
N SER A 80 -5.07 -2.67 -22.08
CA SER A 80 -3.65 -2.58 -22.40
C SER A 80 -3.40 -2.86 -23.89
N LEU A 81 -2.51 -2.07 -24.48
CA LEU A 81 -1.91 -2.30 -25.80
C LEU A 81 -0.72 -3.29 -25.74
N LEU A 82 -0.25 -3.63 -24.55
CA LEU A 82 0.87 -4.55 -24.33
C LEU A 82 0.35 -6.00 -24.19
N THR A 83 -0.21 -6.50 -25.29
CA THR A 83 -0.87 -7.82 -25.36
C THR A 83 0.01 -8.93 -25.92
N ARG A 84 1.22 -8.60 -26.39
CA ARG A 84 2.17 -9.55 -26.98
C ARG A 84 3.43 -9.64 -26.15
N SER A 85 3.95 -10.85 -25.96
CA SER A 85 5.21 -11.08 -25.22
C SER A 85 6.40 -10.34 -25.83
N SER A 86 6.44 -10.19 -27.17
CA SER A 86 7.48 -9.43 -27.87
C SER A 86 7.53 -7.95 -27.47
N ALA A 87 6.40 -7.35 -27.10
CA ALA A 87 6.35 -5.96 -26.63
C ALA A 87 6.93 -5.77 -25.22
N LEU A 88 7.13 -6.87 -24.48
CA LEU A 88 7.67 -6.89 -23.12
C LEU A 88 9.07 -7.49 -23.06
N LEU A 89 9.70 -7.75 -24.21
CA LEU A 89 11.04 -8.32 -24.26
C LEU A 89 12.03 -7.42 -23.52
N GLY A 90 12.75 -8.00 -22.55
CA GLY A 90 13.70 -7.28 -21.70
C GLY A 90 13.08 -6.44 -20.57
N MET A 91 11.74 -6.32 -20.51
CA MET A 91 11.06 -5.48 -19.51
C MET A 91 11.34 -5.93 -18.08
N ALA A 92 11.33 -7.24 -17.80
CA ALA A 92 11.67 -7.77 -16.47
C ALA A 92 13.04 -7.30 -15.97
N LYS A 93 14.05 -7.30 -16.84
CA LYS A 93 15.40 -6.81 -16.53
C LYS A 93 15.43 -5.28 -16.39
N ALA A 94 14.65 -4.56 -17.17
CA ALA A 94 14.62 -3.10 -17.16
C ALA A 94 13.97 -2.53 -15.88
N ILE A 95 12.93 -3.21 -15.37
CA ILE A 95 12.21 -2.75 -14.17
C ILE A 95 12.84 -3.23 -12.88
N CYS A 96 13.66 -4.28 -12.87
CA CYS A 96 14.32 -4.74 -11.64
C CYS A 96 15.61 -3.95 -11.33
N GLN A 97 15.81 -3.66 -10.05
CA GLN A 97 17.09 -3.22 -9.53
C GLN A 97 18.13 -4.34 -9.64
N ARG A 98 19.42 -3.97 -9.65
CA ARG A 98 20.49 -4.96 -9.58
C ARG A 98 20.43 -5.65 -8.21
N GLY A 99 20.48 -6.98 -8.19
CA GLY A 99 20.41 -7.75 -6.96
C GLY A 99 19.80 -9.14 -7.20
N PRO A 100 19.48 -9.87 -6.12
CA PRO A 100 18.89 -11.21 -6.20
C PRO A 100 17.38 -11.19 -6.54
N TRP A 101 16.88 -10.10 -7.11
CA TRP A 101 15.46 -9.88 -7.36
C TRP A 101 15.07 -10.43 -8.72
N PHE A 102 14.05 -11.29 -8.75
CA PHE A 102 13.53 -11.85 -9.99
C PHE A 102 12.02 -11.63 -10.07
N VAL A 103 11.58 -11.08 -11.21
CA VAL A 103 10.16 -10.91 -11.54
C VAL A 103 9.88 -11.53 -12.89
N CYS A 104 8.66 -12.01 -13.06
CA CYS A 104 8.14 -12.38 -14.37
C CYS A 104 7.18 -11.29 -14.84
N VAL A 105 7.28 -10.93 -16.11
CA VAL A 105 6.37 -9.99 -16.77
C VAL A 105 5.53 -10.74 -17.78
N SER A 106 4.23 -10.49 -17.81
CA SER A 106 3.34 -11.11 -18.79
C SER A 106 2.43 -10.06 -19.43
N PRO A 107 2.08 -10.27 -20.71
CA PRO A 107 1.14 -9.39 -21.39
C PRO A 107 -0.26 -9.48 -20.78
N CYS A 108 -1.03 -8.41 -20.94
CA CYS A 108 -2.45 -8.43 -20.63
C CYS A 108 -3.22 -9.14 -21.76
N ARG A 109 -4.34 -9.79 -21.40
CA ARG A 109 -5.30 -10.34 -22.36
C ARG A 109 -6.00 -9.20 -23.10
N PRO A 110 -6.45 -9.42 -24.35
CA PRO A 110 -7.30 -8.45 -25.04
C PRO A 110 -8.54 -8.12 -24.19
N GLY A 111 -8.82 -6.82 -24.00
CA GLY A 111 -9.94 -6.35 -23.17
C GLY A 111 -9.69 -6.35 -21.65
N GLU A 112 -8.54 -6.85 -21.17
CA GLU A 112 -8.19 -6.81 -19.74
C GLU A 112 -7.96 -5.36 -19.28
N SER A 113 -8.67 -4.93 -18.23
CA SER A 113 -8.55 -3.61 -17.60
C SER A 113 -7.73 -3.69 -16.30
N VAL A 114 -7.15 -2.56 -15.89
CA VAL A 114 -6.40 -2.43 -14.63
C VAL A 114 -7.26 -2.64 -13.37
N SER A 115 -8.57 -2.45 -13.48
CA SER A 115 -9.54 -2.66 -12.39
C SER A 115 -10.06 -4.10 -12.30
N THR A 116 -9.57 -5.01 -13.14
CA THR A 116 -9.98 -6.42 -13.10
C THR A 116 -9.55 -7.03 -11.76
N ALA A 117 -10.49 -7.68 -11.07
CA ALA A 117 -10.20 -8.38 -9.83
C ALA A 117 -9.17 -9.51 -10.06
N LEU A 118 -8.34 -9.77 -9.04
CA LEU A 118 -7.41 -10.90 -9.10
C LEU A 118 -8.22 -12.20 -9.13
N PRO A 119 -7.87 -13.18 -9.98
CA PRO A 119 -8.47 -14.51 -9.90
C PRO A 119 -8.18 -15.13 -8.53
N ALA A 120 -9.14 -15.88 -7.98
CA ALA A 120 -9.03 -16.55 -6.69
C ALA A 120 -7.90 -17.58 -6.65
N GLU A 121 -7.51 -18.10 -7.81
CA GLU A 121 -6.45 -19.08 -7.98
C GLU A 121 -5.32 -18.50 -8.85
N GLY A 122 -4.07 -18.69 -8.39
CA GLY A 122 -2.87 -18.32 -9.14
C GLY A 122 -1.83 -17.57 -8.32
N LYS A 123 -0.69 -17.27 -8.95
CA LYS A 123 0.35 -16.45 -8.33
C LYS A 123 -0.13 -15.00 -8.20
N PRO A 124 0.12 -14.34 -7.06
CA PRO A 124 -0.21 -12.94 -6.90
C PRO A 124 0.53 -12.10 -7.94
N TYR A 125 -0.18 -11.15 -8.54
CA TYR A 125 0.37 -10.21 -9.49
C TYR A 125 -0.19 -8.82 -9.24
N PHE A 126 0.46 -7.82 -9.81
CA PHE A 126 -0.07 -6.48 -9.90
C PHE A 126 0.20 -5.93 -11.30
N TYR A 127 -0.52 -4.89 -11.69
CA TYR A 127 -0.26 -4.19 -12.94
C TYR A 127 0.77 -3.07 -12.74
N LEU A 128 1.62 -2.84 -13.75
CA LEU A 128 2.57 -1.74 -13.77
C LEU A 128 2.51 -1.02 -15.12
N TYR A 129 2.50 0.32 -15.11
CA TYR A 129 2.68 1.11 -16.33
C TYR A 129 4.15 1.12 -16.77
N ASP A 130 4.40 0.94 -18.07
CA ASP A 130 5.77 0.98 -18.62
C ASP A 130 6.48 2.32 -18.40
N THR A 131 5.70 3.40 -18.31
CA THR A 131 6.15 4.77 -18.09
C THR A 131 6.79 4.99 -16.71
N LEU A 132 6.43 4.17 -15.72
CA LEU A 132 6.99 4.25 -14.37
C LEU A 132 8.50 3.97 -14.41
N HIS A 133 8.91 2.92 -15.11
CA HIS A 133 10.34 2.66 -15.32
C HIS A 133 10.93 3.60 -16.39
N SER A 134 10.29 3.69 -17.56
CA SER A 134 10.94 4.29 -18.75
C SER A 134 11.06 5.80 -18.70
N LYS A 135 10.23 6.49 -17.91
CA LYS A 135 10.26 7.96 -17.77
C LYS A 135 10.53 8.44 -16.35
N LEU A 136 10.07 7.70 -15.34
CA LEU A 136 10.20 8.10 -13.94
C LEU A 136 11.33 7.37 -13.20
N GLY A 137 11.95 6.37 -13.83
CA GLY A 137 13.08 5.64 -13.23
C GLY A 137 12.71 4.78 -12.02
N ILE A 138 11.42 4.50 -11.83
CA ILE A 138 10.92 3.64 -10.74
C ILE A 138 11.28 2.18 -11.04
N LYS A 139 11.79 1.47 -10.04
CA LYS A 139 12.27 0.09 -10.17
C LYS A 139 11.75 -0.79 -9.04
N LEU A 140 11.78 -2.11 -9.26
CA LEU A 140 11.42 -3.14 -8.31
C LEU A 140 12.64 -3.75 -7.62
N PRO A 141 12.56 -4.15 -6.34
CA PRO A 141 11.46 -3.85 -5.40
C PRO A 141 11.21 -2.35 -5.27
N PHE A 142 9.94 -1.97 -5.07
CA PHE A 142 9.64 -0.63 -4.62
C PHE A 142 10.35 -0.37 -3.29
N SER A 143 10.80 0.86 -3.09
CA SER A 143 11.43 1.26 -1.85
C SER A 143 10.47 1.11 -0.66
N HIS A 144 10.98 1.21 0.56
CA HIS A 144 10.11 1.26 1.73
C HIS A 144 9.14 2.45 1.67
N PHE A 145 9.64 3.63 1.27
CA PHE A 145 8.85 4.84 1.16
C PHE A 145 7.77 4.75 0.08
N GLU A 146 8.11 4.25 -1.12
CA GLU A 146 7.13 4.05 -2.20
C GLU A 146 5.99 3.10 -1.77
N ARG A 147 6.32 1.99 -1.11
CA ARG A 147 5.30 1.05 -0.57
C ARG A 147 4.44 1.71 0.49
N ALA A 148 5.06 2.43 1.42
CA ALA A 148 4.36 3.13 2.50
C ALA A 148 3.38 4.19 1.96
N VAL A 149 3.75 4.92 0.90
CA VAL A 149 2.83 5.86 0.24
C VAL A 149 1.64 5.13 -0.39
N LEU A 150 1.87 3.99 -1.07
CA LEU A 150 0.78 3.19 -1.65
C LEU A 150 -0.15 2.62 -0.56
N GLN A 151 0.40 2.22 0.59
CA GLN A 151 -0.36 1.75 1.75
C GLN A 151 -1.23 2.85 2.35
N VAL A 152 -0.64 4.01 2.66
CA VAL A 152 -1.40 5.16 3.18
C VAL A 152 -2.53 5.52 2.24
N LEU A 153 -2.24 5.63 0.93
CA LEU A 153 -3.24 5.95 -0.08
C LEU A 153 -4.27 4.84 -0.29
N ASN A 154 -4.00 3.61 0.17
CA ASN A 154 -4.74 2.39 -0.12
C ASN A 154 -4.98 2.19 -1.62
N VAL A 155 -3.93 2.22 -2.44
CA VAL A 155 -4.04 2.13 -3.91
C VAL A 155 -3.06 1.15 -4.51
N ALA A 156 -3.44 0.58 -5.66
CA ALA A 156 -2.50 -0.16 -6.49
C ALA A 156 -1.52 0.75 -7.25
N PRO A 157 -0.38 0.21 -7.71
CA PRO A 157 0.60 0.98 -8.47
C PRO A 157 0.02 1.66 -9.71
N THR A 158 -0.91 1.03 -10.42
CA THR A 158 -1.58 1.63 -11.60
C THR A 158 -2.75 2.54 -11.24
N GLN A 159 -3.21 2.55 -9.99
CA GLN A 159 -4.26 3.45 -9.52
C GLN A 159 -3.66 4.80 -9.12
N LEU A 160 -2.42 4.86 -8.62
CA LEU A 160 -1.69 6.12 -8.45
C LEU A 160 -1.32 6.70 -9.83
N HIS A 161 -1.76 7.93 -10.09
CA HIS A 161 -1.49 8.63 -11.34
C HIS A 161 0.02 8.87 -11.55
N PRO A 162 0.57 8.82 -12.78
CA PRO A 162 2.01 8.98 -13.02
C PRO A 162 2.63 10.29 -12.48
N ASN A 163 1.90 11.41 -12.49
CA ASN A 163 2.37 12.62 -11.81
C ASN A 163 2.49 12.46 -10.29
N GLY A 164 1.61 11.65 -9.67
CA GLY A 164 1.71 11.31 -8.25
C GLY A 164 2.97 10.49 -7.97
N TRP A 165 3.21 9.46 -8.79
CA TRP A 165 4.47 8.70 -8.76
C TRP A 165 5.71 9.57 -8.94
N ALA A 166 5.66 10.56 -9.83
CA ALA A 166 6.77 11.49 -10.01
C ALA A 166 7.05 12.33 -8.76
N PHE A 167 6.03 12.72 -7.99
CA PHE A 167 6.23 13.38 -6.70
C PHE A 167 6.88 12.46 -5.68
N VAL A 168 6.41 11.21 -5.56
CA VAL A 168 7.00 10.20 -4.67
C VAL A 168 8.47 10.02 -5.00
N ARG A 169 8.80 9.80 -6.27
CA ARG A 169 10.17 9.55 -6.71
C ARG A 169 11.07 10.78 -6.53
N ALA A 170 10.60 11.97 -6.89
CA ALA A 170 11.37 13.21 -6.71
C ALA A 170 11.63 13.52 -5.22
N PHE A 171 10.66 13.25 -4.36
CA PHE A 171 10.81 13.44 -2.92
C PHE A 171 11.82 12.48 -2.31
N GLU A 172 11.75 11.21 -2.68
CA GLU A 172 12.74 10.21 -2.25
C GLU A 172 14.16 10.59 -2.69
N LEU A 173 14.35 10.98 -3.95
CA LEU A 173 15.65 11.42 -4.47
C LEU A 173 16.19 12.66 -3.75
N LEU A 174 15.32 13.62 -3.42
CA LEU A 174 15.71 14.80 -2.65
C LEU A 174 16.22 14.40 -1.25
N TYR A 175 15.53 13.49 -0.58
CA TYR A 175 15.93 13.05 0.76
C TYR A 175 17.19 12.20 0.76
N GLU A 176 17.38 11.37 -0.28
CA GLU A 176 18.63 10.65 -0.53
C GLU A 176 19.81 11.63 -0.66
N ASP A 177 19.66 12.71 -1.44
CA ASP A 177 20.68 13.76 -1.60
C ASP A 177 20.97 14.50 -0.28
N LEU A 178 19.93 14.73 0.53
CA LEU A 178 20.08 15.31 1.87
C LEU A 178 20.67 14.36 2.92
N GLY A 179 20.90 13.08 2.59
CA GLY A 179 21.36 12.06 3.53
C GLY A 179 20.35 11.75 4.64
N LYS A 180 19.05 11.92 4.37
CA LYS A 180 17.96 11.70 5.32
C LYS A 180 16.95 10.68 4.79
N ALA A 181 16.24 10.02 5.70
CA ALA A 181 15.13 9.15 5.30
C ALA A 181 13.88 10.00 4.96
N PRO A 182 13.22 9.78 3.81
CA PRO A 182 11.94 10.42 3.52
C PRO A 182 10.85 9.88 4.46
N THR A 183 10.03 10.77 5.02
CA THR A 183 8.93 10.40 5.92
C THR A 183 7.58 10.69 5.28
N LEU A 184 6.57 9.86 5.61
CA LEU A 184 5.20 10.04 5.13
C LEU A 184 4.60 11.38 5.58
N GLY A 185 4.83 11.76 6.83
CA GLY A 185 4.32 13.02 7.39
C GLY A 185 4.78 14.22 6.58
N VAL A 186 6.09 14.33 6.31
CA VAL A 186 6.61 15.47 5.53
C VAL A 186 6.15 15.40 4.08
N PHE A 187 6.04 14.21 3.48
CA PHE A 187 5.48 14.08 2.14
C PHE A 187 4.03 14.61 2.06
N PHE A 188 3.15 14.18 2.98
CA PHE A 188 1.75 14.60 3.02
C PHE A 188 1.53 16.00 3.64
N TRP A 189 2.57 16.60 4.22
CA TRP A 189 2.62 18.04 4.48
C TRP A 189 2.67 18.86 3.19
N PHE A 190 3.40 18.39 2.18
CA PHE A 190 3.47 19.05 0.88
C PHE A 190 2.38 18.63 -0.09
N TYR A 191 1.94 17.37 -0.04
CA TYR A 191 1.03 16.78 -1.02
C TYR A 191 -0.26 16.26 -0.40
N THR A 192 -1.36 16.36 -1.14
CA THR A 192 -2.66 15.81 -0.74
C THR A 192 -3.35 15.16 -1.94
N VAL A 193 -4.34 14.31 -1.67
CA VAL A 193 -5.14 13.64 -2.70
C VAL A 193 -6.13 14.63 -3.32
N LYS A 194 -6.26 14.60 -4.65
CA LYS A 194 -7.36 15.30 -5.34
C LYS A 194 -8.65 14.50 -5.17
N LYS A 195 -9.65 15.12 -4.57
CA LYS A 195 -11.00 14.53 -4.43
C LYS A 195 -11.63 14.30 -5.80
N VAL A 196 -12.23 13.13 -5.96
CA VAL A 196 -13.01 12.69 -7.14
C VAL A 196 -14.21 11.87 -6.66
N ASP A 197 -15.34 11.97 -7.37
CA ASP A 197 -16.59 11.34 -6.95
C ASP A 197 -16.61 9.81 -7.20
N LYS A 198 -15.96 9.38 -8.29
CA LYS A 198 -15.79 7.97 -8.66
C LYS A 198 -14.33 7.53 -8.51
N VAL A 199 -14.11 6.23 -8.35
CA VAL A 199 -12.74 5.71 -8.23
C VAL A 199 -12.10 5.62 -9.60
N GLY A 200 -11.27 6.61 -9.89
CA GLY A 200 -10.38 6.65 -11.04
C GLY A 200 -8.91 6.57 -10.60
N TRP A 201 -8.04 7.17 -11.42
CA TRP A 201 -6.65 7.38 -11.05
C TRP A 201 -6.52 8.38 -9.90
N THR A 202 -6.00 7.92 -8.76
CA THR A 202 -5.68 8.74 -7.60
C THR A 202 -4.58 9.73 -7.97
N SER A 203 -4.94 11.01 -7.99
CA SER A 203 -4.01 12.09 -8.31
C SER A 203 -3.58 12.83 -7.05
N LEU A 204 -2.29 13.15 -6.95
CA LEU A 204 -1.77 14.03 -5.90
C LEU A 204 -1.65 15.47 -6.42
N CYS A 205 -1.82 16.44 -5.52
CA CYS A 205 -1.50 17.84 -5.76
C CYS A 205 -0.80 18.47 -4.57
N SER A 206 -0.02 19.51 -4.82
CA SER A 206 0.57 20.32 -3.75
C SER A 206 -0.51 20.96 -2.90
N ARG A 207 -0.33 20.98 -1.58
CA ARG A 207 -1.19 21.72 -0.66
C ARG A 207 -1.06 23.23 -0.92
N PRO A 208 -2.13 24.01 -0.70
CA PRO A 208 -2.07 25.46 -0.83
C PRO A 208 -0.92 26.03 0.01
N LYS A 209 -0.13 26.95 -0.57
CA LYS A 209 1.03 27.61 0.07
C LYS A 209 2.22 26.70 0.42
N CYS A 210 2.15 25.39 0.17
CA CYS A 210 3.22 24.41 0.45
C CYS A 210 3.64 23.69 -0.84
N LYS A 211 4.24 24.40 -1.79
CA LYS A 211 4.67 23.83 -3.09
C LYS A 211 6.16 23.48 -3.05
N LEU A 212 6.47 22.19 -3.02
CA LEU A 212 7.85 21.70 -3.13
C LEU A 212 8.25 21.45 -4.60
N PHE A 213 7.49 20.62 -5.32
CA PHE A 213 7.71 20.34 -6.75
C PHE A 213 6.53 20.76 -7.61
N LYS A 214 6.81 21.04 -8.88
CA LYS A 214 5.79 21.13 -9.94
C LYS A 214 5.49 19.73 -10.48
N PRO A 215 4.28 19.47 -11.02
CA PRO A 215 3.99 18.21 -11.69
C PRO A 215 5.00 17.93 -12.82
N PHE A 216 5.38 16.67 -12.99
CA PHE A 216 6.32 16.24 -14.05
C PHE A 216 5.84 16.64 -15.45
N LEU A 217 4.55 16.47 -15.71
CA LEU A 217 3.88 17.01 -16.90
C LEU A 217 2.62 17.76 -16.48
N ALA A 218 2.33 18.90 -17.14
CA ALA A 218 1.08 19.63 -16.96
C ALA A 218 -0.15 18.74 -17.23
N SER A 219 -0.02 17.82 -18.19
CA SER A 219 -0.98 16.75 -18.46
C SER A 219 -0.22 15.49 -18.87
N TYR A 220 -0.32 14.43 -18.06
CA TYR A 220 0.30 13.15 -18.37
C TYR A 220 -0.63 12.33 -19.26
N LYS A 221 -0.40 12.38 -20.57
CA LYS A 221 -1.24 11.68 -21.57
C LYS A 221 -0.64 10.32 -21.96
N LYS A 222 -1.46 9.45 -22.55
CA LYS A 222 -1.05 8.20 -23.23
C LYS A 222 -0.42 7.10 -22.34
N PHE A 223 -0.59 7.16 -21.01
CA PHE A 223 -0.11 6.08 -20.12
C PHE A 223 -1.17 4.99 -19.88
N LYS A 224 -2.45 5.38 -19.89
CA LYS A 224 -3.58 4.57 -19.42
C LYS A 224 -3.71 3.19 -20.08
N SER A 225 -3.27 3.06 -21.33
CA SER A 225 -3.31 1.82 -22.11
C SER A 225 -1.97 1.09 -22.21
N ARG A 226 -0.95 1.45 -21.42
CA ARG A 226 0.40 0.87 -21.50
C ARG A 226 0.81 0.22 -20.20
N PHE A 227 0.09 -0.82 -19.80
CA PHE A 227 0.35 -1.58 -18.58
C PHE A 227 0.53 -3.07 -18.85
N PHE A 228 1.23 -3.76 -17.96
CA PHE A 228 1.46 -5.20 -18.05
C PHE A 228 1.41 -5.82 -16.65
N LYS A 229 1.33 -7.14 -16.57
CA LYS A 229 1.31 -7.86 -15.29
C LYS A 229 2.73 -8.16 -14.83
N VAL A 230 2.95 -7.99 -13.53
CA VAL A 230 4.18 -8.38 -12.83
C VAL A 230 3.83 -9.42 -11.79
N THR A 231 4.45 -10.59 -11.87
CA THR A 231 4.39 -11.64 -10.85
C THR A 231 5.77 -11.83 -10.22
N LEU A 232 5.81 -12.43 -9.04
CA LEU A 232 7.05 -12.94 -8.46
C LEU A 232 7.73 -13.95 -9.40
N GLY A 233 9.05 -13.91 -9.44
CA GLY A 233 9.84 -15.02 -9.97
C GLY A 233 9.79 -16.23 -9.02
N ASP A 234 10.14 -17.41 -9.52
CA ASP A 234 10.13 -18.67 -8.75
C ASP A 234 11.28 -18.76 -7.73
N SER A 235 12.16 -17.76 -7.72
CA SER A 235 13.38 -17.71 -6.92
C SER A 235 13.65 -16.27 -6.47
N GLY A 236 14.16 -16.09 -5.26
CA GLY A 236 14.55 -14.79 -4.71
C GLY A 236 13.61 -14.28 -3.61
N PRO A 237 13.90 -13.10 -3.05
CA PRO A 237 13.13 -12.58 -1.93
C PRO A 237 11.75 -12.10 -2.38
N ASN A 238 10.76 -12.17 -1.47
CA ASN A 238 9.40 -11.76 -1.77
C ASN A 238 9.30 -10.23 -1.94
N LEU A 239 8.79 -9.79 -3.09
CA LEU A 239 8.63 -8.39 -3.46
C LEU A 239 7.20 -7.87 -3.20
N LEU A 240 6.23 -8.77 -3.02
CA LEU A 240 4.79 -8.44 -3.00
C LEU A 240 4.17 -8.56 -1.62
N VAL A 241 4.60 -9.55 -0.84
CA VAL A 241 4.00 -9.85 0.48
C VAL A 241 5.05 -9.93 1.58
N ASP A 242 4.63 -9.61 2.80
CA ASP A 242 5.41 -9.73 4.01
C ASP A 242 5.55 -11.19 4.47
N ARG A 243 6.23 -11.40 5.62
CA ARG A 243 6.43 -12.74 6.20
C ARG A 243 5.13 -13.43 6.62
N ALA A 244 4.07 -12.66 6.86
CA ALA A 244 2.73 -13.16 7.19
C ALA A 244 1.87 -13.40 5.93
N GLY A 245 2.42 -13.20 4.73
CA GLY A 245 1.68 -13.35 3.47
C GLY A 245 0.77 -12.16 3.15
N ARG A 246 0.85 -11.05 3.90
CA ARG A 246 0.06 -9.86 3.63
C ARG A 246 0.74 -9.00 2.57
N PRO A 247 0.00 -8.46 1.59
CA PRO A 247 0.62 -7.65 0.56
C PRO A 247 1.17 -6.34 1.13
N PHE A 248 2.35 -5.93 0.66
CA PHE A 248 2.98 -4.67 1.08
C PHE A 248 2.24 -3.42 0.61
N PHE A 249 1.31 -3.57 -0.33
CA PHE A 249 0.44 -2.53 -0.89
C PHE A 249 -0.67 -3.24 -1.67
N SER A 250 -1.76 -2.55 -1.99
CA SER A 250 -2.86 -3.16 -2.73
C SER A 250 -2.41 -3.64 -4.11
N LEU A 251 -2.51 -4.94 -4.38
CA LEU A 251 -2.05 -5.52 -5.67
C LEU A 251 -3.01 -5.22 -6.83
N THR A 252 -4.30 -5.00 -6.52
CA THR A 252 -5.36 -4.58 -7.44
C THR A 252 -5.94 -3.25 -7.02
N TRP A 253 -6.63 -2.60 -7.97
CA TRP A 253 -7.36 -1.37 -7.67
C TRP A 253 -8.34 -1.58 -6.52
N THR A 254 -8.39 -0.60 -5.62
CA THR A 254 -9.25 -0.61 -4.45
C THR A 254 -10.46 0.28 -4.67
N HIS A 255 -11.60 -0.09 -4.10
CA HIS A 255 -12.81 0.74 -4.08
C HIS A 255 -12.82 1.73 -2.91
N GLN A 256 -11.91 1.59 -1.94
CA GLN A 256 -11.74 2.47 -0.78
C GLN A 256 -10.40 3.25 -0.79
N PRO A 257 -10.03 3.96 -1.87
CA PRO A 257 -8.82 4.78 -1.85
C PRO A 257 -8.94 5.91 -0.82
N THR A 258 -7.80 6.44 -0.38
CA THR A 258 -7.77 7.64 0.46
C THR A 258 -8.36 8.84 -0.27
N ILE A 259 -9.22 9.59 0.43
CA ILE A 259 -9.89 10.80 -0.09
C ILE A 259 -9.38 12.08 0.57
N SER A 260 -8.76 11.98 1.75
CA SER A 260 -8.19 13.12 2.47
C SER A 260 -7.11 12.65 3.43
N ILE A 261 -6.07 13.47 3.57
CA ILE A 261 -5.01 13.30 4.57
C ILE A 261 -4.82 14.64 5.26
N THR A 262 -4.86 14.63 6.58
CA THR A 262 -4.67 15.81 7.42
C THR A 262 -3.41 15.63 8.26
N VAL A 263 -2.37 16.39 7.91
CA VAL A 263 -1.13 16.48 8.69
C VAL A 263 -1.09 17.83 9.39
N HIS A 264 -0.88 17.82 10.71
CA HIS A 264 -0.60 19.01 11.50
C HIS A 264 0.91 19.19 11.70
N LEU A 265 1.36 20.43 11.90
CA LEU A 265 2.79 20.73 12.06
C LEU A 265 3.40 20.00 13.28
N LYS A 266 2.63 19.90 14.37
CA LYS A 266 2.99 19.14 15.57
C LYS A 266 3.21 17.64 15.30
N ASP A 267 2.65 17.11 14.21
CA ASP A 267 2.78 15.70 13.83
C ASP A 267 4.08 15.44 13.02
N LEU A 268 4.87 16.50 12.74
CA LEU A 268 6.14 16.43 12.03
C LEU A 268 7.35 16.55 12.96
N GLU A 269 7.12 16.90 14.23
CA GLU A 269 8.16 17.09 15.25
C GLU A 269 8.36 15.78 16.03
N ASP A 270 8.92 14.77 15.36
CA ASP A 270 9.51 13.57 15.98
C ASP A 270 10.81 13.17 15.25
#